data_AF-A0A6G0IF18-F1
#
_entry.id   AF-A0A6G0IF18-F1
#
_cell.length_a   1.000
_cell.length_b   1.000
_cell.length_c   1.000
_cell.angle_alpha   90.00
_cell.angle_beta   90.00
_cell.angle_gamma   90.00
#
_symmetry.space_group_name_H-M   'P 1'
#
loop_
_entity.id
_entity.type
_entity.pdbx_description
1 polymer ?
#
loop_
_entity_poly.entity_id
_entity_poly.type
_entity_poly.pdbx_seq_one_letter_code
_entity_poly.pdbx_strand_id
1 'polypeptide(L)'
;MDGLVKSHLSPPETQTLYEVCYYTSSATVRRHLNATPRTSIQAALSSPYYYLQNESLKTEDGTVSNAAPDICIAYKLHLECGRLINLYDWLEAYATVVSAAEGNHPDSDHFGKVEEVKHARFIRSVSELEFLGFIKSTKQKTDHVARLTWGGC
;
A
#
# COMPACT_ATOMS: atom_id res chain seq x y z
N MET A 1 -17.66 -34.95 42.43
CA MET A 1 -17.48 -33.64 41.78
C MET A 1 -17.54 -33.76 40.26
N ASP A 2 -16.92 -34.79 39.65
CA ASP A 2 -16.92 -35.00 38.20
C ASP A 2 -18.29 -35.05 37.51
N GLY A 3 -19.31 -35.63 38.16
CA GLY A 3 -20.66 -35.68 37.60
C GLY A 3 -21.30 -34.30 37.42
N LEU A 4 -21.03 -33.37 38.35
CA LEU A 4 -21.58 -32.01 38.35
C LEU A 4 -20.91 -31.14 37.27
N VAL A 5 -19.60 -31.30 37.09
CA VAL A 5 -18.84 -30.64 36.03
C VAL A 5 -19.34 -31.09 34.66
N LYS A 6 -19.50 -32.40 34.46
CA LYS A 6 -20.02 -32.95 33.19
C LYS A 6 -21.47 -32.53 32.90
N SER A 7 -22.30 -32.34 33.92
CA SER A 7 -23.71 -31.95 33.73
C SER A 7 -23.93 -30.46 33.49
N HIS A 8 -23.04 -29.59 33.97
CA HIS A 8 -23.25 -28.14 33.94
C HIS A 8 -22.21 -27.33 33.15
N LEU A 9 -21.06 -27.91 32.80
CA LEU A 9 -19.99 -27.23 32.05
C LEU A 9 -19.82 -27.84 30.64
N SER A 10 -20.93 -28.18 29.98
CA SER A 10 -20.91 -28.53 28.56
C SER A 10 -20.48 -27.31 27.73
N PRO A 11 -19.64 -27.47 26.70
CA PRO A 11 -19.27 -26.36 25.83
C PRO A 11 -20.52 -25.70 25.21
N PRO A 12 -20.63 -24.37 25.19
CA PRO A 12 -21.78 -23.67 24.61
C PRO A 12 -22.07 -24.09 23.17
N GLU A 13 -21.03 -24.42 22.40
CA GLU A 13 -21.12 -24.83 20.99
C GLU A 13 -21.90 -26.14 20.78
N THR A 14 -22.12 -26.90 21.84
CA THR A 14 -22.92 -28.15 21.81
C THR A 14 -24.42 -27.90 21.92
N GLN A 15 -24.84 -26.67 22.24
CA GLN A 15 -26.24 -26.30 22.39
C GLN A 15 -26.80 -25.75 21.08
N THR A 16 -28.08 -26.01 20.81
CA THR A 16 -28.78 -25.43 19.65
C THR A 16 -28.88 -23.91 19.79
N LEU A 17 -28.57 -23.18 18.72
CA LEU A 17 -28.69 -21.71 18.66
C LEU A 17 -27.79 -20.94 19.65
N TYR A 18 -26.67 -21.53 20.09
CA TYR A 18 -25.76 -20.87 21.02
C TYR A 18 -25.17 -19.55 20.47
N GLU A 19 -25.09 -19.40 19.15
CA GLU A 19 -24.61 -18.19 18.46
C GLU A 19 -25.45 -16.94 18.76
N VAL A 20 -26.70 -17.10 19.21
CA VAL A 20 -27.55 -15.97 19.63
C VAL A 20 -27.09 -15.40 20.98
N CYS A 21 -26.51 -16.24 21.84
CA CYS A 21 -26.03 -15.86 23.16
C CYS A 21 -24.53 -15.54 23.20
N TYR A 22 -23.75 -16.06 22.25
CA TYR A 22 -22.29 -15.95 22.24
C TYR A 22 -21.76 -15.38 20.92
N TYR A 23 -20.89 -14.36 21.02
CA TYR A 23 -20.19 -13.78 19.89
C TYR A 23 -18.80 -14.40 19.71
N THR A 24 -18.53 -14.99 18.55
CA THR A 24 -17.30 -15.75 18.28
C THR A 24 -16.28 -15.03 17.42
N SER A 25 -16.67 -13.98 16.68
CA SER A 25 -15.78 -13.28 15.73
C SER A 25 -14.82 -12.29 16.43
N SER A 26 -13.99 -12.82 17.32
CA SER A 26 -12.98 -12.05 18.05
C SER A 26 -12.01 -11.32 17.12
N ALA A 27 -11.76 -11.84 15.90
CA ALA A 27 -10.93 -11.20 14.90
C ALA A 27 -11.53 -9.87 14.40
N THR A 28 -12.84 -9.82 14.15
CA THR A 28 -13.52 -8.59 13.74
C THR A 28 -13.46 -7.54 14.85
N VAL A 29 -13.79 -7.92 16.08
CA VAL A 29 -13.68 -7.02 17.25
C VAL A 29 -12.25 -6.51 17.42
N ARG A 30 -11.25 -7.41 17.32
CA ARG A 30 -9.85 -7.02 17.43
C ARG A 30 -9.43 -6.02 16.36
N ARG A 31 -9.87 -6.18 15.10
CA ARG A 31 -9.56 -5.24 14.02
C ARG A 31 -10.16 -3.85 14.26
N HIS A 32 -11.35 -3.78 14.83
CA HIS A 32 -12.01 -2.51 15.14
C HIS A 32 -11.47 -1.83 16.39
N LEU A 33 -11.08 -2.60 17.41
CA LEU A 33 -10.51 -2.07 18.65
C LEU A 33 -9.03 -1.71 18.52
N ASN A 34 -8.25 -2.54 17.81
CA ASN A 34 -6.82 -2.39 17.61
C ASN A 34 -6.52 -2.02 16.16
N ALA A 35 -6.93 -0.81 15.76
CA ALA A 35 -6.68 -0.33 14.41
C ALA A 35 -5.17 -0.13 14.16
N THR A 36 -4.68 -0.61 13.02
CA THR A 36 -3.29 -0.45 12.56
C THR A 36 -3.25 0.43 11.30
N PRO A 37 -3.53 1.74 11.39
CA PRO A 37 -3.73 2.61 10.22
C PRO A 37 -2.51 2.67 9.31
N ARG A 38 -1.30 2.68 9.89
CA ARG A 38 -0.05 2.65 9.11
C ARG A 38 0.05 1.41 8.23
N THR A 39 -0.17 0.23 8.81
CA THR A 39 -0.13 -1.04 8.08
C THR A 39 -1.17 -1.07 6.97
N SER A 40 -2.39 -0.57 7.23
CA SER A 40 -3.43 -0.49 6.22
C SER A 40 -3.06 0.43 5.05
N ILE A 41 -2.50 1.61 5.33
CA ILE A 41 -2.06 2.55 4.28
C ILE A 41 -0.91 1.94 3.48
N GLN A 42 0.09 1.35 4.14
CA GLN A 42 1.21 0.70 3.46
C GLN A 42 0.73 -0.49 2.60
N ALA A 43 -0.22 -1.29 3.08
CA ALA A 43 -0.82 -2.37 2.32
C ALA A 43 -1.57 -1.84 1.08
N ALA A 44 -2.35 -0.77 1.24
CA ALA A 44 -3.07 -0.14 0.13
C ALA A 44 -2.13 0.42 -0.94
N LEU A 45 -1.02 1.05 -0.55
CA LEU A 45 -0.01 1.58 -1.48
C LEU A 45 0.85 0.48 -2.12
N SER A 46 1.10 -0.62 -1.41
CA SER A 46 1.90 -1.74 -1.91
C SER A 46 1.11 -2.65 -2.83
N SER A 47 -0.16 -2.90 -2.51
CA SER A 47 -1.01 -3.85 -3.21
C SER A 47 -2.46 -3.33 -3.25
N PRO A 48 -2.75 -2.39 -4.17
CA PRO A 48 -4.06 -1.73 -4.25
C PRO A 48 -5.20 -2.70 -4.63
N TYR A 49 -4.88 -3.86 -5.17
CA TYR A 49 -5.84 -4.93 -5.48
C TYR A 49 -6.73 -5.31 -4.30
N TYR A 50 -6.18 -5.41 -3.08
CA TYR A 50 -6.94 -5.84 -1.90
C TYR A 50 -8.09 -4.89 -1.52
N TYR A 51 -8.01 -3.63 -1.95
CA TYR A 51 -9.00 -2.60 -1.64
C TYR A 51 -9.87 -2.24 -2.84
N LEU A 52 -9.28 -2.17 -4.04
CA LEU A 52 -9.99 -1.77 -5.25
C LEU A 52 -10.62 -2.95 -6.01
N GLN A 53 -10.19 -4.19 -5.73
CA GLN A 53 -10.73 -5.43 -6.30
C GLN A 53 -10.83 -5.42 -7.84
N ASN A 54 -9.89 -4.75 -8.50
CA ASN A 54 -9.79 -4.73 -9.96
C ASN A 54 -8.73 -5.72 -10.43
N GLU A 55 -9.11 -6.69 -11.26
CA GLU A 55 -8.20 -7.73 -11.77
C GLU A 55 -6.98 -7.18 -12.52
N SER A 56 -7.06 -5.99 -13.11
CA SER A 56 -5.88 -5.36 -13.75
C SER A 56 -4.77 -4.99 -12.75
N LEU A 57 -5.11 -4.79 -11.47
CA LEU A 57 -4.17 -4.46 -10.40
C LEU A 57 -3.52 -5.68 -9.76
N LYS A 58 -4.01 -6.87 -10.11
CA LYS A 58 -3.49 -8.12 -9.58
C LYS A 58 -2.06 -8.31 -10.09
N THR A 59 -1.12 -8.39 -9.15
CA THR A 59 0.30 -8.52 -9.42
C THR A 59 0.84 -9.73 -8.68
N GLU A 60 1.77 -10.43 -9.31
CA GLU A 60 2.61 -11.42 -8.63
C GLU A 60 3.74 -10.67 -7.90
N ASP A 61 4.10 -11.18 -6.73
CA ASP A 61 4.77 -10.46 -5.63
C ASP A 61 5.85 -9.45 -6.07
N GLY A 62 5.72 -8.22 -5.55
CA GLY A 62 6.71 -7.14 -5.68
C GLY A 62 6.54 -6.25 -6.91
N THR A 63 5.99 -6.74 -8.01
CA THR A 63 5.92 -6.00 -9.29
C THR A 63 4.89 -4.86 -9.28
N VAL A 64 5.17 -3.78 -10.01
CA VAL A 64 4.21 -2.68 -10.22
C VAL A 64 3.22 -3.10 -11.31
N SER A 65 1.91 -3.07 -11.04
CA SER A 65 0.90 -3.32 -12.08
C SER A 65 0.93 -2.18 -13.11
N ASN A 66 0.77 -2.52 -14.38
CA ASN A 66 0.56 -1.55 -15.46
C ASN A 66 -0.72 -0.71 -15.27
N ALA A 67 -1.65 -1.14 -14.41
CA ALA A 67 -2.85 -0.39 -14.08
C ALA A 67 -2.77 0.32 -12.72
N ALA A 68 -1.62 0.28 -12.04
CA ALA A 68 -1.48 0.83 -10.70
C ALA A 68 -1.72 2.36 -10.67
N PRO A 69 -2.42 2.88 -9.63
CA PRO A 69 -2.51 4.32 -9.40
C PRO A 69 -1.13 4.98 -9.23
N ASP A 70 -0.99 6.23 -9.65
CA ASP A 70 0.29 6.95 -9.65
C ASP A 70 0.99 6.97 -8.29
N ILE A 71 0.23 7.21 -7.22
CA ILE A 71 0.74 7.20 -5.84
C ILE A 71 1.31 5.84 -5.44
N CYS A 72 0.76 4.72 -5.95
CA CYS A 72 1.27 3.38 -5.68
C CYS A 72 2.59 3.14 -6.43
N ILE A 73 2.71 3.63 -7.66
CA ILE A 73 3.95 3.57 -8.44
C ILE A 73 5.04 4.40 -7.75
N ALA A 74 4.75 5.66 -7.43
CA ALA A 74 5.66 6.54 -6.72
C ALA A 74 6.08 5.93 -5.38
N TYR A 75 5.13 5.36 -4.63
CA TYR A 75 5.41 4.67 -3.37
C TYR A 75 6.35 3.47 -3.57
N LYS A 76 6.13 2.59 -4.54
CA LYS A 76 7.04 1.45 -4.75
C LYS A 76 8.46 1.91 -5.08
N LEU A 77 8.61 2.89 -5.97
CA LEU A 77 9.91 3.49 -6.29
C LEU A 77 10.57 4.16 -5.07
N HIS A 78 9.79 4.81 -4.20
CA HIS A 78 10.33 5.42 -2.98
C HIS A 78 10.93 4.38 -2.02
N LEU A 79 10.41 3.14 -2.04
CA LEU A 79 10.90 2.07 -1.16
C LEU A 79 12.30 1.60 -1.55
N GLU A 80 12.62 1.66 -2.85
CA GLU A 80 13.92 1.29 -3.43
C GLU A 80 14.99 2.37 -3.21
N CYS A 81 14.56 3.60 -2.91
CA CYS A 81 15.45 4.73 -2.66
C CYS A 81 16.04 4.74 -1.24
N GLY A 82 17.20 5.39 -1.11
CA GLY A 82 17.83 5.64 0.19
C GLY A 82 17.13 6.71 1.03
N ARG A 83 17.82 7.19 2.08
CA ARG A 83 17.28 8.20 3.02
C ARG A 83 17.00 9.55 2.36
N LEU A 84 17.82 9.95 1.40
CA LEU A 84 17.64 11.16 0.59
C LEU A 84 17.33 10.73 -0.83
N ILE A 85 16.23 11.24 -1.38
CA ILE A 85 15.72 10.89 -2.70
C ILE A 85 15.92 12.10 -3.61
N ASN A 86 16.60 11.91 -4.74
CA ASN A 86 16.69 12.92 -5.79
C ASN A 86 15.36 12.98 -6.54
N LEU A 87 14.74 14.15 -6.63
CA LEU A 87 13.44 14.31 -7.26
C LEU A 87 13.48 14.02 -8.77
N TYR A 88 14.58 14.37 -9.45
CA TYR A 88 14.69 14.16 -10.89
C TYR A 88 14.86 12.68 -11.25
N ASP A 89 15.78 11.98 -10.58
CA ASP A 89 15.98 10.54 -10.79
C ASP A 89 14.69 9.75 -10.47
N TRP A 90 13.94 10.18 -9.45
CA TRP A 90 12.66 9.58 -9.10
C TRP A 90 11.58 9.85 -10.16
N LEU A 91 11.55 11.07 -10.73
CA LEU A 91 10.65 11.42 -11.84
C LEU A 91 10.96 10.60 -13.10
N GLU A 92 12.24 10.43 -13.46
CA GLU A 92 12.65 9.61 -14.61
C GLU A 92 12.27 8.13 -14.42
N ALA A 93 12.50 7.58 -13.23
CA ALA A 93 12.09 6.22 -12.89
C ALA A 93 10.56 6.08 -12.98
N TYR A 94 9.80 7.04 -12.45
CA TYR A 94 8.35 7.07 -12.54
C TYR A 94 7.87 7.15 -14.00
N ALA A 95 8.43 8.05 -14.81
CA ALA A 95 8.07 8.20 -16.23
C ALA A 95 8.35 6.92 -17.03
N THR A 96 9.43 6.21 -16.69
CA THR A 96 9.78 4.92 -17.30
C THR A 96 8.72 3.85 -16.99
N VAL A 97 8.34 3.71 -15.71
CA VAL A 97 7.32 2.73 -15.28
C VAL A 97 5.95 3.06 -15.89
N VAL A 98 5.55 4.33 -15.91
CA VAL A 98 4.26 4.74 -16.51
C VAL A 98 4.25 4.52 -18.02
N SER A 99 5.36 4.78 -18.71
CA SER A 99 5.45 4.55 -20.16
C SER A 99 5.35 3.06 -20.50
N ALA A 100 5.97 2.19 -19.69
CA ALA A 100 5.84 0.74 -19.83
C ALA A 100 4.40 0.28 -19.55
N ALA A 101 3.75 0.88 -18.56
CA ALA A 101 2.36 0.62 -18.22
C ALA A 101 1.37 1.00 -19.33
N GLU A 102 1.63 2.10 -20.05
CA GLU A 102 0.85 2.57 -21.20
C GLU A 102 1.05 1.69 -22.46
N GLY A 103 1.95 0.70 -22.41
CA GLY A 103 2.23 -0.19 -23.55
C GLY A 103 3.09 0.46 -24.64
N ASN A 104 3.78 1.57 -24.33
CA ASN A 104 4.71 2.19 -25.26
C ASN A 104 5.90 1.26 -25.50
N HIS A 105 6.27 1.05 -26.77
CA HIS A 105 7.43 0.22 -27.12
C HIS A 105 8.70 0.89 -26.57
N PRO A 106 9.68 0.12 -26.05
CA PRO A 106 10.95 0.67 -25.55
C PRO A 106 11.70 1.52 -26.58
N ASP A 107 11.50 1.21 -27.87
CA ASP A 107 12.14 1.91 -29.00
C ASP A 107 11.33 3.13 -29.48
N SER A 108 10.17 3.42 -28.87
CA SER A 108 9.40 4.60 -29.20
C SER A 108 10.11 5.85 -28.72
N ASP A 109 10.09 6.89 -29.53
CA ASP A 109 10.75 8.17 -29.22
C ASP A 109 10.14 8.87 -27.98
N HIS A 110 9.05 8.36 -27.40
CA HIS A 110 8.38 8.91 -26.22
C HIS A 110 8.56 8.02 -24.96
N PHE A 111 9.23 6.86 -25.07
CA PHE A 111 9.43 5.95 -23.95
C PHE A 111 10.32 6.58 -22.87
N GLY A 112 9.85 6.64 -21.63
CA GLY A 112 10.60 7.22 -20.51
C GLY A 112 10.78 8.74 -20.58
N LYS A 113 10.30 9.42 -21.64
CA LYS A 113 10.35 10.88 -21.70
C LYS A 113 9.38 11.48 -20.69
N VAL A 114 9.89 12.49 -19.97
CA VAL A 114 9.09 13.29 -19.04
C VAL A 114 8.19 14.22 -19.84
N GLU A 115 7.03 13.73 -20.22
CA GLU A 115 5.95 14.54 -20.77
C GLU A 115 5.31 15.41 -19.68
N GLU A 116 4.76 16.56 -20.06
CA GLU A 116 4.16 17.53 -19.12
C GLU A 116 3.07 16.89 -18.23
N VAL A 117 2.26 15.99 -18.79
CA VAL A 117 1.23 15.25 -18.05
C VAL A 117 1.83 14.30 -17.02
N LYS A 118 2.88 13.56 -17.39
CA LYS A 118 3.59 12.63 -16.47
C LYS A 118 4.25 13.40 -15.34
N HIS A 119 4.82 14.57 -15.65
CA HIS A 119 5.39 15.47 -14.65
C HIS A 119 4.33 15.97 -13.65
N ALA A 120 3.16 16.42 -14.12
CA ALA A 120 2.08 16.87 -13.24
C ALA A 120 1.54 15.74 -12.34
N ARG A 121 1.36 14.53 -12.89
CA ARG A 121 0.93 13.33 -12.14
C ARG A 121 1.96 12.92 -11.08
N PHE A 122 3.25 13.01 -11.41
CA PHE A 122 4.33 12.78 -10.46
C PHE A 122 4.30 13.80 -9.30
N ILE A 123 4.26 15.10 -9.59
CA ILE A 123 4.21 16.15 -8.56
C ILE A 123 3.02 15.93 -7.61
N ARG A 124 1.86 15.56 -8.17
CA ARG A 124 0.69 15.22 -7.36
C ARG A 124 0.97 14.03 -6.43
N SER A 125 1.54 12.96 -6.95
CA SER A 125 1.86 11.75 -6.18
C SER A 125 2.88 12.03 -5.07
N VAL A 126 3.90 12.84 -5.35
CA VAL A 126 4.89 13.31 -4.37
C VAL A 126 4.20 14.12 -3.27
N SER A 127 3.30 15.03 -3.63
CA SER A 127 2.54 15.84 -2.67
C SER A 127 1.64 14.99 -1.78
N GLU A 128 1.00 13.97 -2.34
CA GLU A 128 0.18 13.02 -1.58
C GLU A 128 1.04 12.18 -0.61
N LEU A 129 2.25 11.76 -1.03
CA LEU A 129 3.19 11.04 -0.17
C LEU A 129 3.76 11.94 0.95
N GLU A 130 4.02 13.22 0.68
CA GLU A 130 4.41 14.19 1.71
C GLU A 130 3.27 14.43 2.70
N PHE A 131 2.03 14.59 2.22
CA PHE A 131 0.84 14.73 3.06
C PHE A 131 0.63 13.54 4.00
N LEU A 132 0.85 12.32 3.51
CA LEU A 132 0.77 11.09 4.31
C LEU A 132 1.97 10.87 5.24
N GLY A 133 3.02 11.71 5.14
CA GLY A 133 4.20 11.64 6.00
C GLY A 133 5.22 10.56 5.62
N PHE A 134 5.20 10.07 4.37
CA PHE A 134 6.22 9.14 3.86
C PHE A 134 7.53 9.84 3.52
N ILE A 135 7.46 11.12 3.13
CA ILE A 135 8.58 11.97 2.77
C ILE A 135 8.42 13.37 3.38
N LYS A 136 9.48 14.17 3.35
CA LYS A 136 9.45 15.60 3.63
C LYS A 136 10.47 16.37 2.80
N SER A 137 10.17 17.64 2.55
CA SER A 137 11.15 18.61 2.04
C SER A 137 12.40 18.69 2.93
N THR A 138 13.58 18.85 2.31
CA THR A 138 14.86 19.00 3.02
C THR A 138 15.72 20.12 2.42
N LYS A 139 16.55 20.74 3.26
CA LYS A 139 17.55 21.75 2.84
C LYS A 139 18.97 21.17 2.74
N GLN A 140 19.13 19.88 3.03
CA GLN A 140 20.45 19.24 3.09
C GLN A 140 21.11 19.15 1.70
N LYS A 141 20.31 18.94 0.65
CA LYS A 141 20.74 18.90 -0.74
C LYS A 141 19.63 19.47 -1.62
N THR A 142 20.00 20.25 -2.63
CA THR A 142 19.06 20.84 -3.59
C THR A 142 18.33 19.74 -4.35
N ASP A 143 17.04 19.95 -4.64
CA ASP A 143 16.19 19.03 -5.41
C ASP A 143 16.07 17.62 -4.80
N HIS A 144 16.25 17.50 -3.48
CA HIS A 144 16.07 16.25 -2.74
C HIS A 144 14.93 16.35 -1.72
N VAL A 145 14.32 15.21 -1.46
CA VAL A 145 13.40 14.99 -0.33
C VAL A 145 13.98 13.94 0.63
N ALA A 146 13.61 14.03 1.90
CA ALA A 146 14.01 13.05 2.90
C ALA A 146 12.89 12.02 3.12
N ARG A 147 13.24 10.75 3.04
CA ARG A 147 12.36 9.62 3.36
C ARG A 147 12.17 9.50 4.88
N LEU A 148 10.94 9.31 5.32
CA LEU A 148 10.57 9.23 6.75
C LEU A 148 10.19 7.81 7.21
N THR A 149 9.90 6.90 6.29
CA THR A 149 9.45 5.54 6.61
C THR A 149 10.19 4.49 5.80
N TRP A 150 10.42 3.32 6.38
CA TRP A 150 11.04 2.17 5.71
C TRP A 150 10.00 1.08 5.44
N GLY A 151 10.25 0.24 4.42
CA GLY A 151 9.41 -0.92 4.12
C GLY A 151 9.61 -1.99 5.20
N GLY A 152 8.54 -2.31 5.94
CA GLY A 152 8.54 -3.29 7.02
C GLY A 152 8.40 -2.69 8.42
N CYS A 153 7.30 -3.05 9.09
CA CYS A 153 7.21 -3.21 10.54
C CYS A 153 6.51 -4.55 10.79
#